data_AF-A0A936INN7-F1
#
_entry.id   AF-A0A936INN7-F1
#
_cell.length_a   1.000
_cell.length_b   1.000
_cell.length_c   1.000
_cell.angle_alpha   90.00
_cell.angle_beta   90.00
_cell.angle_gamma   90.00
#
_symmetry.space_group_name_H-M   'P 1'
#
loop_
_entity.id
_entity.type
_entity.pdbx_description
1 polymer ?
#
loop_
_entity_poly.entity_id
_entity_poly.type
_entity_poly.pdbx_seq_one_letter_code
_entity_poly.pdbx_strand_id
1 'polypeptide(L)' 'MVVFRAVDVESPENQHFTKRYELFTKSLVVSESEGGKELRWKNLEKVWELTGDPKAFHDYVESEVREFLRRQ' A
#
# COMPACT_ATOMS: atom_id res chain seq x y z
N MET A 1 -10.27 -9.33 5.95
CA MET A 1 -9.16 -10.21 5.51
C MET A 1 -8.10 -9.33 4.90
N VAL A 2 -6.82 -9.51 5.25
CA VAL A 2 -5.72 -8.77 4.61
C VAL A 2 -5.13 -9.67 3.53
N VAL A 3 -4.91 -9.12 2.33
CA VAL A 3 -4.31 -9.83 1.19
C VAL A 3 -3.15 -8.99 0.65
N PHE A 4 -2.00 -9.62 0.47
CA PHE A 4 -0.89 -8.99 -0.24
C PHE A 4 -1.06 -9.23 -1.74
N ARG A 5 -1.01 -8.14 -2.53
CA ARG A 5 -1.07 -8.19 -3.99
C ARG A 5 0.10 -7.41 -4.57
N ALA A 6 1.01 -8.11 -5.24
CA ALA A 6 1.99 -7.46 -6.10
C ALA A 6 1.31 -7.03 -7.41
N VAL A 7 1.43 -5.76 -7.76
CA VAL A 7 0.83 -5.18 -8.97
C VAL A 7 1.93 -4.59 -9.83
N ASP A 8 2.02 -5.05 -11.08
CA ASP A 8 2.80 -4.38 -12.09
C ASP A 8 2.00 -3.18 -12.62
N VAL A 9 2.45 -1.97 -12.30
CA VAL A 9 1.81 -0.70 -12.68
C VAL A 9 2.14 -0.26 -14.11
N GLU A 10 3.12 -0.91 -14.76
CA GLU A 10 3.51 -0.61 -16.15
C GLU A 10 2.52 -1.25 -17.14
N SER A 11 1.92 -2.39 -16.75
CA SER A 11 0.89 -3.06 -17.52
C SER A 11 -0.34 -2.18 -17.76
N PRO A 12 -0.88 -2.12 -19.00
CA PRO A 12 -2.00 -1.22 -19.37
C PRO A 12 -3.23 -1.31 -18.47
N GLU A 13 -3.55 -2.52 -17.98
CA GLU A 13 -4.67 -2.76 -17.06
C GLU A 13 -4.52 -2.08 -15.70
N ASN A 14 -3.30 -1.80 -15.26
CA ASN A 14 -2.96 -1.31 -13.91
C ASN A 14 -2.46 0.14 -13.89
N GLN A 15 -2.26 0.78 -15.05
CA GLN A 15 -1.78 2.18 -15.13
C GLN A 15 -2.66 3.17 -14.36
N HIS A 16 -3.92 2.82 -14.11
CA HIS A 16 -4.83 3.62 -13.30
C HIS A 16 -4.35 3.78 -11.84
N PHE A 17 -3.59 2.83 -11.29
CA PHE A 17 -3.05 2.91 -9.93
C PHE A 17 -2.00 4.03 -9.79
N THR A 18 -1.15 4.23 -10.80
CA THR A 18 -0.11 5.27 -10.79
C THR A 18 -0.73 6.66 -10.64
N LYS A 19 -1.84 6.93 -11.35
CA LYS A 19 -2.58 8.19 -11.22
C LYS A 19 -3.36 8.28 -9.92
N ARG A 20 -3.98 7.17 -9.49
CA ARG A 20 -4.86 7.12 -8.30
C ARG A 20 -4.11 7.32 -6.99
N TYR A 21 -2.93 6.73 -6.86
CA TYR A 21 -2.11 6.79 -5.66
C TYR A 21 -0.90 7.74 -5.81
N GLU A 22 -0.83 8.48 -6.93
CA GLU A 22 0.27 9.39 -7.25
C GLU A 22 1.64 8.72 -7.12
N LEU A 23 1.76 7.51 -7.68
CA LEU A 23 2.98 6.71 -7.58
C LEU A 23 4.05 7.25 -8.53
N PHE A 24 5.15 7.74 -7.96
CA PHE A 24 6.33 8.14 -8.73
C PHE A 24 7.41 7.03 -8.80
N THR A 25 7.32 6.03 -7.91
CA THR A 25 8.30 4.95 -7.77
C THR A 25 7.68 3.74 -7.01
N LYS A 26 8.44 2.66 -6.77
CA LYS A 26 7.97 1.45 -6.01
C LYS A 26 7.28 1.82 -4.70
N SER A 27 5.99 1.58 -4.58
CA SER A 27 5.24 2.02 -3.41
C SER A 27 4.50 0.87 -2.77
N LEU A 28 4.25 0.98 -1.47
CA LEU A 28 3.39 0.07 -0.74
C LEU A 28 2.15 0.84 -0.30
N VAL A 29 1.00 0.43 -0.81
CA VAL A 29 -0.29 1.07 -0.52
C VAL A 29 -1.15 0.09 0.26
N VAL A 30 -1.73 0.56 1.37
CA VAL A 30 -2.78 -0.17 2.06
C VAL A 30 -4.12 0.40 1.58
N SER A 31 -4.98 -0.46 1.05
CA SER A 31 -6.29 -0.09 0.52
C SER A 31 -7.38 -0.95 1.16
N GLU A 32 -8.47 -0.31 1.57
CA GLU A 32 -9.68 -0.97 2.02
C GLU A 32 -10.69 -0.94 0.89
N SER A 33 -11.25 -2.09 0.55
CA SER A 33 -12.30 -2.21 -0.45
C SER A 33 -13.45 -3.07 0.05
N GLU A 34 -14.66 -2.64 -0.28
CA GLU A 34 -15.89 -3.36 0.01
C GLU A 34 -16.73 -3.41 -1.27
N GLY A 35 -17.22 -4.60 -1.64
CA GLY A 35 -18.04 -4.77 -2.86
C GLY A 35 -17.33 -4.34 -4.15
N GLY A 36 -16.00 -4.46 -4.23
CA GLY A 36 -15.21 -4.04 -5.39
C GLY A 36 -14.97 -2.53 -5.51
N LYS A 37 -15.40 -1.74 -4.51
CA LYS A 37 -15.11 -0.31 -4.43
C LYS A 37 -14.11 -0.06 -3.31
N GLU A 38 -13.03 0.65 -3.63
CA GLU A 38 -12.11 1.14 -2.59
C GLU A 38 -12.77 2.27 -1.80
N LEU A 39 -12.75 2.14 -0.48
CA LEU A 39 -13.31 3.08 0.48
C LEU A 39 -12.27 4.10 0.93
N ARG A 40 -11.05 3.64 1.19
CA ARG A 40 -9.92 4.47 1.60
C ARG A 40 -8.60 3.78 1.28
N TRP A 41 -7.54 4.58 1.22
CA TRP A 41 -6.20 4.09 1.00
C TRP A 41 -5.18 4.95 1.76
N LYS A 42 -3.98 4.41 1.98
CA LYS A 42 -2.83 5.08 2.56
C LYS A 42 -1.57 4.63 1.83
N ASN A 43 -0.78 5.58 1.33
CA ASN A 43 0.57 5.30 0.85
C ASN A 43 1.54 5.24 2.03
N LEU A 44 2.32 4.16 2.14
CA LEU A 44 3.26 3.96 3.23
C LEU A 44 4.62 4.54 2.82
N GLU A 45 4.73 5.87 2.81
CA GLU A 45 5.88 6.57 2.22
C GLU A 45 7.23 6.21 2.86
N LYS A 46 7.26 5.91 4.16
CA LYS A 46 8.51 5.57 4.89
C LYS A 46 9.12 4.23 4.50
N VAL A 47 8.47 3.41 3.66
CA VAL A 47 9.08 2.16 3.21
C VAL A 47 10.43 2.38 2.54
N TRP A 48 10.61 3.52 1.86
CA TRP A 48 11.86 3.89 1.20
C TRP A 48 13.02 4.06 2.18
N GLU A 49 12.76 4.71 3.30
CA GLU A 49 13.73 4.95 4.37
C GLU A 49 14.15 3.64 5.06
N LEU A 50 13.31 2.61 4.98
CA LEU A 50 13.47 1.34 5.69
C LEU A 50 13.96 0.20 4.79
N THR A 51 14.22 0.44 3.50
CA THR A 51 14.62 -0.61 2.54
C THR A 51 15.92 -1.33 2.91
N GLY A 52 16.80 -0.70 3.68
CA GLY A 52 18.05 -1.29 4.19
C GLY A 52 17.92 -2.05 5.51
N ASP A 53 16.77 -2.00 6.17
CA ASP A 53 16.52 -2.65 7.46
C ASP A 53 15.24 -3.50 7.39
N PRO A 54 15.38 -4.82 7.12
CA PRO A 54 14.24 -5.72 6.98
C PRO A 54 13.32 -5.76 8.21
N LYS A 55 13.90 -5.60 9.41
CA LYS A 55 13.12 -5.64 10.65
C LYS A 55 12.29 -4.37 10.80
N ALA A 56 12.93 -3.20 10.63
CA ALA A 56 12.22 -1.93 10.72
C ALA A 56 11.16 -1.79 9.63
N PHE A 57 11.44 -2.28 8.41
CA PHE A 57 10.46 -2.36 7.33
C PHE A 57 9.22 -3.17 7.75
N HIS A 58 9.43 -4.39 8.25
CA HIS A 58 8.32 -5.26 8.67
C HIS A 58 7.50 -4.63 9.79
N ASP A 59 8.16 -4.14 10.85
CA ASP A 59 7.50 -3.53 12.01
C ASP A 59 6.67 -2.30 11.60
N TYR A 60 7.21 -1.47 10.70
CA TYR A 60 6.50 -0.31 10.16
C TYR A 60 5.26 -0.74 9.39
N VAL A 61 5.39 -1.66 8.44
CA VAL A 61 4.25 -2.13 7.63
C VAL A 61 3.17 -2.76 8.51
N GLU A 62 3.55 -3.60 9.48
CA GLU A 62 2.60 -4.21 10.40
C GLU A 62 1.87 -3.15 11.23
N SER A 63 2.60 -2.17 11.79
CA SER A 63 2.01 -1.09 12.58
C SER A 63 1.01 -0.26 11.76
N GLU A 64 1.39 0.13 10.55
CA GLU A 64 0.56 0.92 9.64
C GLU A 64 -0.72 0.18 9.24
N VAL A 65 -0.62 -1.11 8.91
CA VAL A 65 -1.79 -1.96 8.61
C VAL A 65 -2.69 -2.09 9.83
N ARG A 66 -2.13 -2.33 11.03
CA ARG A 66 -2.91 -2.41 12.27
C ARG A 66 -3.58 -1.11 12.65
N GLU A 67 -2.93 0.03 12.41
CA GLU A 67 -3.54 1.35 12.60
C GLU A 67 -4.69 1.57 11.61
N PHE A 68 -4.46 1.24 10.34
CA PHE A 68 -5.46 1.40 9.28
C PHE A 68 -6.72 0.59 9.57
N LEU A 69 -6.57 -0.65 10.03
CA LEU A 69 -7.70 -1.51 10.43
C LEU A 69 -8.43 -1.04 11.70
N ARG A 70 -7.78 -0.26 12.58
CA ARG A 70 -8.36 0.18 13.86
C ARG A 70 -9.28 1.39 13.73
N ARG A 71 -9.13 2.22 12.71
CA ARG A 71 -10.05 3.35 12.47
C ARG A 71 -11.37 2.80 11.89
N GLN A 72 -12.36 2.60 12.75
CA GLN A 72 -13.80 2.50 12.48
C GLN A 72 -14.48 3.82 12.81
#